data_AF-A0A923R4I2-F1
#
_entry.id   AF-A0A923R4I2-F1
#
_cell.length_a   1.000
_cell.length_b   1.000
_cell.length_c   1.000
_cell.angle_alpha   90.00
_cell.angle_beta   90.00
_cell.angle_gamma   90.00
#
_symmetry.space_group_name_H-M   'P 1'
#
loop_
_entity.id
_entity.type
_entity.pdbx_description
1 polymer ?
#
loop_
_entity_poly.entity_id
_entity_poly.type
_entity_poly.pdbx_seq_one_letter_code
_entity_poly.pdbx_strand_id
1 'polypeptide(L)' 'MSVILILIGISLSVAACFLASFLWAVKNGQFEDDFTPSVRMLFDDKKFETPLKEKNEQ' A
#
# COMPACT_ATOMS: atom_id res chain seq x y z
N MET A 1 -31.91 -15.87 -27.19
CA MET A 1 -30.88 -15.10 -27.97
C MET A 1 -30.64 -13.70 -27.41
N SER A 2 -31.66 -12.95 -26.98
CA SER A 2 -31.48 -11.60 -26.40
C SER A 2 -30.66 -11.57 -25.10
N VAL A 3 -30.81 -12.59 -24.24
CA VAL A 3 -30.11 -12.68 -22.94
C VAL A 3 -28.59 -12.70 -23.09
N ILE A 4 -28.07 -13.28 -24.18
CA ILE A 4 -26.63 -13.35 -24.45
C ILE A 4 -26.05 -11.94 -24.67
N LEU A 5 -26.77 -11.08 -25.39
CA LEU A 5 -26.32 -9.70 -25.64
C LEU A 5 -26.28 -8.88 -24.35
N ILE A 6 -27.28 -9.06 -23.46
CA ILE A 6 -27.31 -8.42 -22.14
C ILE A 6 -26.14 -8.91 -21.29
N LEU A 7 -25.88 -10.21 -21.27
CA LEU A 7 -24.80 -10.80 -20.49
C LEU A 7 -23.41 -10.33 -20.96
N ILE A 8 -23.22 -10.20 -22.29
CA ILE A 8 -22.02 -9.63 -22.87
C ILE A 8 -21.83 -8.18 -22.39
N GLY A 9 -22.87 -7.35 -22.48
CA GLY A 9 -22.82 -5.96 -22.02
C GLY A 9 -22.44 -5.84 -20.54
N ILE A 10 -23.05 -6.65 -19.67
CA ILE A 10 -22.74 -6.67 -18.23
C ILE A 10 -21.30 -7.12 -18.00
N SER A 11 -20.85 -8.21 -18.65
CA SER A 11 -19.49 -8.72 -18.48
C SER A 11 -18.42 -7.70 -18.91
N LEU A 12 -18.66 -6.99 -20.03
CA LEU A 12 -17.76 -5.97 -20.54
C LEU A 12 -17.72 -4.75 -19.60
N SER A 13 -18.87 -4.33 -19.07
CA SER A 13 -18.93 -3.23 -18.11
C SER A 13 -18.17 -3.57 -16.83
N VAL A 14 -18.34 -4.78 -16.29
CA VAL A 14 -17.60 -5.22 -15.10
C VAL A 14 -16.10 -5.26 -15.36
N ALA A 15 -15.68 -5.82 -16.50
CA ALA A 15 -14.28 -5.87 -16.88
C ALA A 15 -13.66 -4.46 -17.03
N ALA A 16 -14.38 -3.53 -17.67
CA ALA A 16 -13.95 -2.15 -17.84
C ALA A 16 -13.85 -1.41 -16.49
N CYS A 17 -14.84 -1.58 -15.60
CA CYS A 17 -14.78 -1.02 -14.24
C CYS A 17 -13.58 -1.55 -13.47
N PHE A 18 -13.34 -2.86 -13.51
CA PHE A 18 -12.22 -3.49 -12.82
C PHE A 18 -10.87 -2.98 -13.35
N LEU A 19 -10.74 -2.88 -14.68
CA LEU A 19 -9.54 -2.34 -15.32
C LEU A 19 -9.30 -0.87 -14.95
N ALA A 20 -10.34 -0.04 -14.96
CA ALA A 20 -10.24 1.37 -14.58
C ALA A 20 -9.80 1.54 -13.12
N SER A 21 -10.40 0.77 -12.20
CA SER A 21 -10.01 0.74 -10.79
C SER A 21 -8.57 0.27 -10.61
N PHE A 22 -8.15 -0.77 -11.34
CA PHE A 22 -6.78 -1.27 -11.32
C PHE A 22 -5.77 -0.20 -11.76
N LEU A 23 -6.00 0.45 -12.89
CA LEU A 23 -5.12 1.51 -13.38
C LEU A 23 -5.06 2.70 -12.41
N TRP A 24 -6.18 3.04 -11.76
CA TRP A 24 -6.22 4.08 -10.75
C TRP A 24 -5.40 3.71 -9.51
N ALA A 25 -5.52 2.46 -9.02
CA ALA A 25 -4.76 1.97 -7.87
C ALA A 25 -3.24 1.96 -8.14
N VAL A 26 -2.83 1.51 -9.32
CA VAL A 26 -1.41 1.55 -9.76
C VAL A 26 -0.91 3.00 -9.81
N LYS A 27 -1.68 3.91 -10.41
CA LYS A 27 -1.29 5.33 -10.49
C LYS A 27 -1.21 6.01 -9.12
N ASN A 28 -2.05 5.59 -8.18
CA ASN A 28 -2.06 6.13 -6.82
C ASN A 28 -0.92 5.60 -5.94
N GLY A 29 -0.05 4.73 -6.45
CA GLY A 29 1.08 4.21 -5.67
C GLY A 29 0.65 3.36 -4.48
N GLN A 30 -0.51 2.70 -4.54
CA GLN A 30 -0.99 1.84 -3.45
C GLN A 30 -0.02 0.66 -3.18
N PHE A 31 0.87 0.37 -4.13
CA PHE A 31 1.88 -0.68 -4.05
C PHE A 31 3.24 -0.18 -3.54
N GLU A 32 3.38 1.09 -3.14
CA GLU A 32 4.66 1.66 -2.70
C GLU A 32 5.00 1.32 -1.23
N ASP A 33 4.06 0.72 -0.48
CA ASP A 33 4.30 0.26 0.91
C ASP A 33 4.92 -1.15 0.94
N ASP A 34 6.06 -1.31 0.27
CA ASP A 34 6.83 -2.56 0.23
C ASP A 34 7.59 -2.82 1.56
N PHE A 35 7.71 -1.81 2.42
CA PHE A 35 8.39 -1.89 3.71
C PHE A 35 7.41 -1.99 4.87
N THR A 36 7.01 -3.24 5.16
CA THR A 36 6.12 -3.57 6.26
C THR A 36 6.60 -2.97 7.60
N PRO A 37 5.70 -2.39 8.42
CA PRO A 37 6.05 -1.74 9.70
C PRO A 37 6.86 -2.65 10.65
N SER A 38 6.66 -3.97 10.57
CA SER A 38 7.40 -4.97 11.34
C SER A 38 8.91 -4.95 11.09
N VAL A 39 9.34 -4.70 9.85
CA VAL A 39 10.76 -4.63 9.48
C VAL A 39 11.37 -3.33 9.98
N ARG A 40 10.63 -2.21 9.87
CA ARG A 40 11.05 -0.92 10.42
C ARG A 40 11.30 -1.04 11.92
N MET A 41 10.34 -1.57 12.69
CA MET A 41 10.49 -1.71 14.15
C MET A 41 11.68 -2.60 14.54
N LEU A 42 11.88 -3.74 13.88
CA LEU A 42 12.96 -4.69 14.20
C LEU A 42 14.38 -4.10 14.03
N PHE A 43 14.56 -3.17 13.10
CA PHE A 43 15.86 -2.55 12.81
C PHE A 43 16.01 -1.13 13.39
N ASP A 44 14.93 -0.45 13.75
CA ASP A 44 14.95 0.90 14.37
C ASP A 44 15.24 0.82 15.88
N ASP A 45 14.95 -0.31 16.54
CA ASP A 45 15.28 -0.56 17.96
C ASP A 45 16.79 -0.53 18.28
N LYS A 46 17.67 -0.53 17.26
CA LYS A 46 19.13 -0.41 17.46
C LYS A 46 19.64 1.02 17.61
N LYS A 47 18.80 2.06 17.45
CA LYS A 47 19.20 3.48 17.57
C LYS A 47 18.87 4.12 18.93
N PHE A 48 19.05 3.40 20.03
CA PHE A 48 19.14 4.04 21.34
C PHE A 48 20.60 4.44 21.65
N GLU A 49 21.15 5.37 20.86
CA GLU A 49 22.28 6.19 21.32
C GLU A 49 21.71 7.15 22.36
N THR A 50 21.67 6.70 23.61
CA THR A 50 21.35 7.57 24.74
C THR A 50 22.54 8.50 24.91
N PRO A 51 22.45 9.82 24.68
CA PRO A 51 23.52 10.71 25.09
C PRO A 51 23.42 10.73 26.63
N LEU A 52 24.24 9.90 27.28
CA LEU A 52 24.51 10.03 28.70
C LEU A 52 25.09 11.43 28.88
N LYS A 53 24.21 12.36 29.22
CA LYS A 53 24.54 13.71 29.63
C LYS A 53 25.34 13.55 30.92
N GLU A 54 26.66 13.55 30.79
CA GLU A 54 27.59 13.71 31.91
C GLU A 54 27.19 14.99 32.65
N LYS A 55 26.47 14.78 33.74
CA LYS A 55 26.11 15.83 34.68
C LYS A 55 27.37 16.05 35.52
N ASN A 56 28.23 16.93 35.05
CA ASN A 56 29.28 17.53 35.88
C ASN A 56 28.57 18.32 36.98
N GLU A 57 28.45 17.70 38.16
CA GLU A 57 28.02 18.35 39.38
C GLU A 57 29.21 19.13 39.95
N GLN A 58 29.03 20.46 40.02
CA GLN A 58 29.81 21.39 40.83
C GLN A 58 29.44 21.24 42.30
#